data_AF-A0A959PZF9-F1
#
_entry.id   AF-A0A959PZF9-F1
#
_cell.length_a   1.000
_cell.length_b   1.000
_cell.length_c   1.000
_cell.angle_alpha   90.00
_cell.angle_beta   90.00
_cell.angle_gamma   90.00
#
_symmetry.space_group_name_H-M   'P 1'
#
loop_
_entity.id
_entity.type
_entity.pdbx_description
1 polymer ?
#
loop_
_entity_poly.entity_id
_entity_poly.type
_entity_poly.pdbx_seq_one_letter_code
_entity_poly.pdbx_strand_id
1 'polypeptide(L)'
;MQNKIFFTLTLLTLVVFSGRVQAQDDHDDVHNLSINIPEVALLDLEAEGDRSIKLGPEAPGEAGNALDFSEEQNSDLWINYSSIVGSKTEPSRDITAQITSGNVPEGLVLSVQASKDAGMGDGEMGRAQDMIRLDDHAQEIITGVGSAYTGNGPSRGHQLTYVLSLDKKEGSYAKIDFDQSNTLAITYTLTDQ
;
A
#
# COMPACT_ATOMS: atom_id res chain seq x y z
N MET A 1 51.81 90.38 51.75
CA MET A 1 50.45 90.34 52.29
C MET A 1 49.64 89.34 51.47
N GLN A 2 49.11 88.32 52.16
CA GLN A 2 47.90 87.53 51.86
C GLN A 2 47.79 86.82 50.49
N ASN A 3 47.27 85.61 50.36
CA ASN A 3 46.89 84.50 51.24
C ASN A 3 46.55 83.38 50.22
N LYS A 4 47.21 82.24 50.26
CA LYS A 4 46.71 80.97 50.81
C LYS A 4 46.12 79.99 49.77
N ILE A 5 46.82 78.84 49.64
CA ILE A 5 46.39 77.41 49.72
C ILE A 5 45.19 76.99 48.81
N PHE A 6 45.21 75.94 47.97
CA PHE A 6 45.47 74.52 48.25
C PHE A 6 45.74 73.68 46.98
N PHE A 7 46.56 72.64 47.20
CA PHE A 7 46.74 71.38 46.46
C PHE A 7 45.45 70.82 45.82
N THR A 8 45.55 70.20 44.63
CA THR A 8 45.38 68.72 44.49
C THR A 8 45.89 68.20 43.14
N LEU A 9 46.70 67.14 43.21
CA LEU A 9 47.14 66.29 42.11
C LEU A 9 46.04 65.26 41.84
N THR A 10 45.39 65.29 40.67
CA THR A 10 44.39 64.27 40.31
C THR A 10 44.99 63.29 39.32
N LEU A 11 45.25 62.10 39.84
CA LEU A 11 45.78 60.90 39.21
C LEU A 11 44.81 60.36 38.15
N LEU A 12 45.32 60.10 36.95
CA LEU A 12 44.61 59.39 35.88
C LEU A 12 44.54 57.90 36.26
N THR A 13 43.45 57.47 36.91
CA THR A 13 43.18 56.04 37.14
C THR A 13 42.31 55.49 36.01
N LEU A 14 42.98 54.80 35.08
CA LEU A 14 42.37 53.88 34.14
C LEU A 14 41.87 52.65 34.93
N VAL A 15 40.62 52.67 35.40
CA VAL A 15 40.00 51.47 35.97
C VAL A 15 39.60 50.59 34.80
N VAL A 16 40.54 49.72 34.39
CA VAL A 16 40.23 48.53 33.63
C VAL A 16 39.40 47.64 34.56
N PHE A 17 38.08 47.80 34.51
CA PHE A 17 37.19 46.81 35.11
C PHE A 17 37.25 45.59 34.18
N SER A 18 38.24 44.73 34.43
CA SER A 18 38.24 43.35 33.97
C SER A 18 37.08 42.65 34.67
N GLY A 19 35.86 42.95 34.23
CA GLY A 19 34.71 42.12 34.53
C GLY A 19 35.06 40.74 34.00
N ARG A 20 35.32 39.81 34.91
CA ARG A 20 35.34 38.40 34.56
C ARG A 20 33.97 38.13 33.97
N VAL A 21 33.90 37.97 32.65
CA VAL A 21 32.76 37.31 32.04
C VAL A 21 32.84 35.89 32.56
N GLN A 22 32.17 35.64 33.69
CA GLN A 22 31.80 34.29 34.06
C GLN A 22 30.83 33.88 32.95
N ALA A 23 31.23 32.97 32.07
CA ALA A 23 30.23 32.19 31.36
C ALA A 23 29.37 31.56 32.47
N GLN A 24 28.11 31.96 32.57
CA GLN A 24 27.19 31.29 33.48
C GLN A 24 27.03 29.88 32.92
N ASP A 25 27.61 28.92 33.64
CA ASP A 25 27.16 27.54 33.55
C ASP A 25 25.75 27.57 34.15
N ASP A 26 24.72 27.39 33.32
CA ASP A 26 23.37 27.20 33.84
C ASP A 26 23.24 25.74 34.27
N HIS A 27 22.37 25.42 35.24
CA HIS A 27 22.25 24.06 35.79
C HIS A 27 21.59 23.05 34.82
N ASP A 28 21.57 23.37 33.53
CA ASP A 28 20.92 22.63 32.46
C ASP A 28 21.92 22.29 31.34
N ASP A 29 21.76 21.09 30.76
CA ASP A 29 22.53 20.61 29.62
C ASP A 29 21.58 19.90 28.63
N VAL A 30 21.99 19.78 27.37
CA VAL A 30 21.14 19.25 26.29
C VAL A 30 21.84 18.16 25.47
N HIS A 31 21.07 17.18 24.99
CA HIS A 31 21.51 16.17 24.04
C HIS A 31 20.47 15.98 22.93
N ASN A 32 20.91 15.48 21.77
CA ASN A 32 20.07 15.23 20.61
C ASN A 32 19.68 13.75 20.52
N LEU A 33 18.38 13.47 20.58
CA LEU A 33 17.81 12.18 20.21
C LEU A 33 17.30 12.21 18.76
N SER A 34 17.59 11.18 17.97
CA SER A 34 17.06 11.01 16.62
C SER A 34 16.06 9.86 16.57
N ILE A 35 14.91 10.09 15.94
CA ILE A 35 13.89 9.06 15.64
C ILE A 35 13.77 8.98 14.12
N ASN A 36 13.87 7.77 13.57
CA ASN A 36 13.74 7.51 12.14
C ASN A 36 12.57 6.56 11.89
N ILE A 37 11.70 6.91 10.94
CA ILE A 37 10.58 6.07 10.50
C ILE A 37 10.81 5.81 9.01
N PRO A 38 10.97 4.55 8.58
CA PRO A 38 11.14 4.24 7.17
C PRO A 38 9.80 4.34 6.43
N GLU A 39 9.89 4.66 5.14
CA GLU A 39 8.83 4.34 4.20
C GLU A 39 8.77 2.81 4.00
N VAL A 40 7.58 2.25 3.90
CA VAL A 40 7.37 0.81 3.68
C VAL A 40 6.27 0.65 2.64
N ALA A 41 6.52 -0.13 1.60
CA ALA A 41 5.54 -0.49 0.57
C ALA A 41 5.74 -1.96 0.17
N LEU A 42 5.15 -2.88 0.95
CA LEU A 42 5.28 -4.32 0.74
C LEU A 42 3.89 -4.91 0.50
N LEU A 43 3.76 -5.74 -0.54
CA LEU A 43 2.55 -6.49 -0.86
C LEU A 43 2.92 -7.96 -1.11
N ASP A 44 2.10 -8.87 -0.61
CA ASP A 44 2.18 -10.29 -0.93
C ASP A 44 0.78 -10.88 -1.17
N LEU A 45 0.73 -12.01 -1.86
CA LEU A 45 -0.46 -12.83 -1.98
C LEU A 45 -0.29 -14.09 -1.13
N GLU A 46 -1.28 -14.40 -0.32
CA GLU A 46 -1.25 -15.51 0.63
C GLU A 46 -2.42 -16.48 0.36
N ALA A 47 -2.23 -17.75 0.67
CA ALA A 47 -3.25 -18.78 0.56
C ALA A 47 -3.05 -19.82 1.68
N GLU A 48 -4.07 -20.63 1.96
CA GLU A 48 -3.90 -21.81 2.85
C GLU A 48 -3.03 -22.91 2.19
N GLY A 49 -2.97 -22.93 0.86
CA GLY A 49 -2.24 -23.92 0.08
C GLY A 49 -1.51 -23.30 -1.12
N ASP A 50 -1.78 -23.84 -2.31
CA ASP A 50 -1.22 -23.31 -3.55
C ASP A 50 -1.81 -21.92 -3.87
N ARG A 51 -1.00 -21.02 -4.42
CA ARG A 51 -1.42 -19.71 -4.91
C ARG A 51 -2.00 -19.77 -6.33
N SER A 52 -1.97 -20.95 -6.95
CA SER A 52 -2.49 -21.20 -8.30
C SER A 52 -4.00 -21.39 -8.26
N ILE A 53 -4.72 -20.56 -9.01
CA ILE A 53 -6.16 -20.68 -9.21
C ILE A 53 -6.44 -21.47 -10.49
N LYS A 54 -7.40 -22.40 -10.43
CA LYS A 54 -7.92 -23.11 -11.59
C LYS A 54 -9.40 -22.80 -11.74
N LEU A 55 -9.77 -22.23 -12.87
CA LEU A 55 -11.14 -21.98 -13.28
C LEU A 55 -11.29 -22.55 -14.70
N GLY A 56 -12.41 -23.18 -14.96
CA GLY A 56 -12.75 -23.78 -16.24
C GLY A 56 -13.85 -24.82 -16.08
N PRO A 57 -14.95 -24.71 -16.83
CA PRO A 57 -16.07 -25.63 -16.72
C PRO A 57 -15.68 -27.04 -17.17
N GLU A 58 -16.35 -28.04 -16.61
CA GLU A 58 -16.25 -29.41 -17.09
C GLU A 58 -17.02 -29.60 -18.41
N ALA A 59 -16.63 -30.63 -19.18
CA ALA A 59 -17.38 -31.02 -20.36
C ALA A 59 -18.81 -31.44 -19.99
N PRO A 60 -19.84 -31.07 -20.78
CA PRO A 60 -21.21 -31.45 -20.49
C PRO A 60 -21.38 -32.98 -20.58
N GLY A 61 -22.14 -33.55 -19.65
CA GLY A 61 -22.38 -35.00 -19.59
C GLY A 61 -23.35 -35.55 -20.66
N GLU A 62 -24.05 -34.69 -21.40
CA GLU A 62 -25.04 -35.06 -22.41
C GLU A 62 -24.90 -34.15 -23.64
N ALA A 63 -25.09 -34.72 -24.83
CA ALA A 63 -24.97 -33.97 -26.07
C ALA A 63 -26.10 -32.92 -26.19
N GLY A 64 -25.72 -31.71 -26.61
CA GLY A 64 -26.65 -30.58 -26.73
C GLY A 64 -26.71 -29.67 -25.50
N ASN A 65 -26.12 -30.07 -24.37
CA ASN A 65 -25.93 -29.18 -23.23
C ASN A 65 -24.75 -28.24 -23.45
N ALA A 66 -24.83 -27.04 -22.89
CA ALA A 66 -23.75 -26.05 -22.90
C ALA A 66 -22.75 -26.32 -21.76
N LEU A 67 -21.56 -25.73 -21.86
CA LEU A 67 -20.66 -25.55 -20.72
C LEU A 67 -21.36 -24.71 -19.63
N ASP A 68 -21.22 -25.13 -18.38
CA ASP A 68 -21.79 -24.45 -17.23
C ASP A 68 -20.70 -23.70 -16.46
N PHE A 69 -20.82 -22.37 -16.39
CA PHE A 69 -19.87 -21.49 -15.70
C PHE A 69 -20.38 -21.03 -14.32
N SER A 70 -21.52 -21.54 -13.86
CA SER A 70 -22.20 -21.03 -12.65
C SER A 70 -21.40 -21.21 -11.36
N GLU A 71 -20.53 -22.22 -11.31
CA GLU A 71 -19.68 -22.53 -10.14
C GLU A 71 -18.21 -22.16 -10.35
N GLU A 72 -17.87 -21.45 -11.44
CA GLU A 72 -16.49 -21.09 -11.80
C GLU A 72 -16.01 -19.86 -11.03
N GLN A 73 -15.85 -20.04 -9.72
CA GLN A 73 -15.35 -19.04 -8.78
C GLN A 73 -14.29 -19.62 -7.82
N ASN A 74 -13.35 -18.78 -7.39
CA ASN A 74 -12.34 -19.14 -6.40
C ASN A 74 -12.07 -17.96 -5.46
N SER A 75 -11.92 -18.24 -4.16
CA SER A 75 -11.66 -17.24 -3.12
C SER A 75 -10.50 -17.60 -2.19
N ASP A 76 -9.51 -18.35 -2.67
CA ASP A 76 -8.46 -18.90 -1.80
C ASP A 76 -7.31 -17.91 -1.54
N LEU A 77 -7.14 -16.92 -2.41
CA LEU A 77 -6.08 -15.91 -2.33
C LEU A 77 -6.46 -14.74 -1.41
N TRP A 78 -5.46 -14.22 -0.71
CA TRP A 78 -5.54 -13.04 0.14
C TRP A 78 -4.45 -12.05 -0.23
N ILE A 79 -4.78 -10.76 -0.31
CA ILE A 79 -3.79 -9.68 -0.37
C ILE A 79 -3.37 -9.35 1.05
N ASN A 80 -2.07 -9.38 1.31
CA ASN A 80 -1.44 -8.88 2.52
C ASN A 80 -0.53 -7.71 2.17
N TYR A 81 -0.42 -6.72 3.06
CA TYR A 81 0.52 -5.62 2.87
C TYR A 81 1.00 -5.03 4.19
N SER A 82 2.15 -4.36 4.09
CA SER A 82 2.65 -3.42 5.09
C SER A 82 2.96 -2.10 4.38
N SER A 83 2.39 -1.02 4.89
CA SER A 83 2.47 0.31 4.31
C SER A 83 2.82 1.30 5.41
N ILE A 84 3.84 2.13 5.18
CA ILE A 84 4.12 3.34 5.96
C ILE A 84 4.26 4.48 4.97
N VAL A 85 3.34 5.44 5.05
CA VAL A 85 3.20 6.55 4.10
C VAL A 85 3.70 7.87 4.68
N GLY A 86 4.06 8.81 3.81
CA GLY A 86 4.42 10.17 4.19
C GLY A 86 3.22 11.12 4.05
N SER A 87 2.67 11.63 5.15
CA SER A 87 1.46 12.47 5.15
C SER A 87 1.50 13.77 4.32
N LYS A 88 2.68 14.13 3.77
CA LYS A 88 2.89 15.31 2.92
C LYS A 88 3.34 15.00 1.50
N THR A 89 3.95 13.85 1.27
CA THR A 89 4.59 13.50 -0.02
C THR A 89 3.79 12.47 -0.78
N GLU A 90 3.29 11.45 -0.07
CA GLU A 90 2.59 10.28 -0.58
C GLU A 90 1.58 9.89 0.50
N PRO A 91 0.43 10.58 0.60
CA PRO A 91 -0.48 10.42 1.73
C PRO A 91 -1.20 9.07 1.77
N SER A 92 -1.24 8.35 0.64
CA SER A 92 -1.89 7.05 0.52
C SER A 92 -1.32 6.25 -0.65
N ARG A 93 -1.70 4.98 -0.71
CA ARG A 93 -1.40 4.05 -1.79
C ARG A 93 -2.66 3.36 -2.28
N ASP A 94 -2.66 2.96 -3.54
CA ASP A 94 -3.71 2.14 -4.13
C ASP A 94 -3.14 0.80 -4.56
N ILE A 95 -3.98 -0.23 -4.56
CA ILE A 95 -3.64 -1.55 -5.08
C ILE A 95 -4.39 -1.76 -6.38
N THR A 96 -3.63 -2.02 -7.44
CA THR A 96 -4.16 -2.34 -8.77
C THR A 96 -3.96 -3.81 -9.10
N ALA A 97 -4.81 -4.34 -9.99
CA ALA A 97 -4.65 -5.65 -10.60
C ALA A 97 -4.69 -5.53 -12.13
N GLN A 98 -3.87 -6.34 -12.82
CA GLN A 98 -3.87 -6.47 -14.28
C GLN A 98 -3.38 -7.84 -14.73
N ILE A 99 -3.80 -8.26 -15.92
CA ILE A 99 -3.19 -9.38 -16.65
C ILE A 99 -1.87 -8.89 -17.24
N THR A 100 -0.76 -9.53 -16.89
CA THR A 100 0.58 -9.22 -17.43
C THR A 100 1.08 -10.26 -18.42
N SER A 101 0.46 -11.44 -18.44
CA SER A 101 0.76 -12.49 -19.41
C SER A 101 -0.47 -13.35 -19.69
N GLY A 102 -0.61 -13.80 -20.94
CA GLY A 102 -1.80 -14.51 -21.41
C GLY A 102 -2.97 -13.58 -21.70
N ASN A 103 -4.09 -14.16 -22.16
CA ASN A 103 -5.32 -13.43 -22.44
C ASN A 103 -6.52 -14.27 -22.02
N VAL A 104 -7.57 -13.63 -21.51
CA VAL A 104 -8.86 -14.30 -21.29
C VAL A 104 -9.36 -14.84 -22.64
N PRO A 105 -9.69 -16.14 -22.76
CA PRO A 105 -10.21 -16.70 -24.02
C PRO A 105 -11.43 -15.95 -24.54
N GLU A 106 -11.61 -15.95 -25.85
CA GLU A 106 -12.74 -15.25 -26.45
C GLU A 106 -14.08 -15.84 -25.98
N GLY A 107 -15.08 -14.96 -25.84
CA GLY A 107 -16.38 -15.34 -25.31
C GLY A 107 -16.43 -15.43 -23.79
N LEU A 108 -15.31 -15.26 -23.08
CA LEU A 108 -15.26 -15.30 -21.61
C LEU A 108 -14.95 -13.94 -20.96
N VAL A 109 -15.29 -13.85 -19.69
CA VAL A 109 -15.01 -12.74 -18.78
C VAL A 109 -14.36 -13.30 -17.54
N LEU A 110 -13.13 -12.85 -17.24
CA LEU A 110 -12.53 -13.05 -15.94
C LEU A 110 -12.69 -11.77 -15.12
N SER A 111 -13.23 -11.90 -13.92
CA SER A 111 -13.43 -10.80 -13.00
C SER A 111 -12.76 -11.09 -11.66
N VAL A 112 -12.39 -10.04 -10.93
CA VAL A 112 -11.86 -10.14 -9.57
C VAL A 112 -12.44 -9.07 -8.67
N GLN A 113 -12.62 -9.42 -7.39
CA GLN A 113 -12.99 -8.48 -6.33
C GLN A 113 -12.17 -8.75 -5.08
N ALA A 114 -11.65 -7.70 -4.45
CA ALA A 114 -11.11 -7.77 -3.09
C ALA A 114 -12.24 -7.62 -2.06
N SER A 115 -12.20 -8.38 -0.96
CA SER A 115 -13.11 -8.21 0.16
C SER A 115 -12.75 -6.96 0.96
N LYS A 116 -13.61 -6.58 1.92
CA LYS A 116 -13.18 -5.73 3.04
C LYS A 116 -12.04 -6.42 3.80
N ASP A 117 -11.15 -5.63 4.40
CA ASP A 117 -10.11 -6.13 5.30
C ASP A 117 -10.69 -7.04 6.40
N ALA A 118 -9.97 -8.12 6.72
CA ALA A 118 -10.32 -9.13 7.71
C ALA A 118 -10.28 -8.63 9.16
N GLY A 119 -9.72 -7.44 9.43
CA GLY A 119 -9.65 -6.85 10.77
C GLY A 119 -8.59 -7.45 11.67
N MET A 120 -7.55 -8.06 11.09
CA MET A 120 -6.47 -8.75 11.81
C MET A 120 -5.17 -7.93 11.88
N GLY A 121 -5.23 -6.72 11.33
CA GLY A 121 -4.15 -5.73 11.30
C GLY A 121 -4.49 -4.45 12.06
N ASP A 122 -3.73 -3.38 11.82
CA ASP A 122 -4.04 -2.03 12.31
C ASP A 122 -3.69 -0.95 11.27
N GLY A 123 -4.31 0.23 11.38
CA GLY A 123 -4.13 1.37 10.49
C GLY A 123 -5.21 1.56 9.43
N GLU A 124 -4.90 2.37 8.40
CA GLU A 124 -5.82 2.69 7.31
C GLU A 124 -5.71 1.67 6.17
N MET A 125 -6.53 0.62 6.20
CA MET A 125 -6.51 -0.51 5.26
C MET A 125 -7.02 -0.20 3.84
N GLY A 126 -7.35 1.05 3.55
CA GLY A 126 -8.04 1.42 2.33
C GLY A 126 -9.44 0.81 2.19
N ARG A 127 -10.01 1.01 1.01
CA ARG A 127 -11.38 0.63 0.64
C ARG A 127 -11.35 -0.28 -0.58
N ALA A 128 -11.91 -1.48 -0.43
CA ALA A 128 -12.14 -2.36 -1.56
C ALA A 128 -13.14 -1.76 -2.57
N GLN A 129 -12.89 -1.99 -3.85
CA GLN A 129 -13.76 -1.60 -4.95
C GLN A 129 -14.79 -2.69 -5.28
N ASP A 130 -15.76 -2.32 -6.13
CA ASP A 130 -16.65 -3.30 -6.74
C ASP A 130 -15.88 -4.27 -7.64
N MET A 131 -16.51 -5.39 -7.99
CA MET A 131 -15.92 -6.37 -8.89
C MET A 131 -15.56 -5.75 -10.24
N ILE A 132 -14.33 -5.95 -10.67
CA ILE A 132 -13.80 -5.45 -11.95
C ILE A 132 -13.62 -6.58 -12.94
N ARG A 133 -13.66 -6.26 -14.25
CA ARG A 133 -13.24 -7.17 -15.32
C ARG A 133 -11.72 -7.03 -15.50
N LEU A 134 -10.98 -8.12 -15.37
CA LEU A 134 -9.54 -8.12 -15.62
C LEU A 134 -9.23 -8.02 -17.12
N ASP A 135 -8.27 -7.18 -17.45
CA ASP A 135 -7.62 -7.06 -18.75
C ASP A 135 -6.14 -6.67 -18.56
N ASP A 136 -5.48 -6.27 -19.64
CA ASP A 136 -4.07 -5.90 -19.65
C ASP A 136 -3.76 -4.49 -19.11
N HIS A 137 -4.78 -3.78 -18.60
CA HIS A 137 -4.64 -2.46 -17.99
C HIS A 137 -4.75 -2.56 -16.46
N ALA A 138 -3.92 -1.80 -15.75
CA ALA A 138 -4.01 -1.67 -14.30
C ALA A 138 -5.35 -1.07 -13.89
N GLN A 139 -6.07 -1.77 -13.02
CA GLN A 139 -7.36 -1.32 -12.48
C GLN A 139 -7.32 -1.37 -10.97
N GLU A 140 -7.81 -0.31 -10.32
CA GLU A 140 -7.89 -0.21 -8.86
C GLU A 140 -8.85 -1.24 -8.28
N ILE A 141 -8.39 -1.96 -7.26
CA ILE A 141 -9.21 -2.93 -6.50
C ILE A 141 -9.28 -2.59 -5.02
N ILE A 142 -8.31 -1.84 -4.49
CA ILE A 142 -8.31 -1.27 -3.14
C ILE A 142 -7.71 0.12 -3.24
N THR A 143 -8.38 1.14 -2.70
CA THR A 143 -7.88 2.53 -2.74
C THR A 143 -7.76 3.15 -1.37
N GLY A 144 -6.83 4.10 -1.20
CA GLY A 144 -6.65 4.86 0.04
C GLY A 144 -6.00 4.06 1.17
N VAL A 145 -5.07 3.17 0.85
CA VAL A 145 -4.23 2.48 1.85
C VAL A 145 -3.27 3.50 2.48
N GLY A 146 -3.39 3.76 3.76
CA GLY A 146 -2.51 4.66 4.50
C GLY A 146 -1.35 3.91 5.17
N SER A 147 -0.93 4.39 6.34
CA SER A 147 0.01 3.64 7.19
C SER A 147 -0.77 2.50 7.86
N ALA A 148 -0.46 1.26 7.50
CA ALA A 148 -1.20 0.08 7.90
C ALA A 148 -0.37 -1.21 7.77
N TYR A 149 -0.77 -2.26 8.50
CA TYR A 149 -0.28 -3.63 8.28
C TYR A 149 -1.44 -4.62 8.43
N THR A 150 -1.58 -5.59 7.53
CA THR A 150 -2.72 -6.54 7.54
C THR A 150 -2.54 -7.75 8.46
N GLY A 151 -1.31 -7.96 8.95
CA GLY A 151 -0.84 -9.28 9.39
C GLY A 151 -0.36 -10.12 8.20
N ASN A 152 0.08 -11.36 8.47
CA ASN A 152 0.64 -12.27 7.47
C ASN A 152 -0.12 -13.61 7.40
N GLY A 153 -0.33 -14.11 6.19
CA GLY A 153 -0.92 -15.41 5.90
C GLY A 153 -2.39 -15.35 5.46
N PRO A 154 -3.02 -16.51 5.24
CA PRO A 154 -4.44 -16.58 4.90
C PRO A 154 -5.30 -15.97 6.02
N SER A 155 -6.49 -15.48 5.66
CA SER A 155 -7.40 -14.77 6.58
C SER A 155 -6.80 -13.48 7.19
N ARG A 156 -5.91 -12.82 6.45
CA ARG A 156 -5.36 -11.48 6.75
C ARG A 156 -5.56 -10.59 5.55
N GLY A 157 -5.77 -9.30 5.76
CA GLY A 157 -5.99 -8.36 4.66
C GLY A 157 -7.27 -8.65 3.90
N HIS A 158 -7.20 -8.69 2.57
CA HIS A 158 -8.38 -8.74 1.70
C HIS A 158 -8.43 -10.05 0.91
N GLN A 159 -9.50 -10.82 1.05
CA GLN A 159 -9.73 -12.02 0.26
C GLN A 159 -10.04 -11.64 -1.19
N LEU A 160 -9.47 -12.36 -2.16
CA LEU A 160 -9.71 -12.16 -3.58
C LEU A 160 -10.70 -13.19 -4.08
N THR A 161 -11.83 -12.74 -4.61
CA THR A 161 -12.79 -13.60 -5.30
C THR A 161 -12.66 -13.42 -6.80
N TYR A 162 -12.23 -14.47 -7.48
CA TYR A 162 -12.20 -14.58 -8.93
C TYR A 162 -13.46 -15.26 -9.44
N VAL A 163 -13.95 -14.81 -10.59
CA VAL A 163 -15.10 -15.42 -11.29
C VAL A 163 -14.79 -15.48 -12.78
N LEU A 164 -14.91 -16.68 -13.36
CA LEU A 164 -14.89 -16.89 -14.81
C LEU A 164 -16.32 -17.09 -15.29
N SER A 165 -16.74 -16.33 -16.30
CA SER A 165 -18.12 -16.42 -16.83
C SER A 165 -18.15 -16.29 -18.33
N LEU A 166 -19.23 -16.79 -18.94
CA LEU A 166 -19.55 -16.50 -20.34
C LEU A 166 -19.89 -15.01 -20.49
N ASP A 167 -19.30 -14.34 -21.49
CA ASP A 167 -19.68 -12.96 -21.85
C ASP A 167 -21.15 -12.95 -22.28
N LYS A 168 -21.94 -12.08 -21.66
CA LYS A 168 -23.39 -11.96 -21.87
C LYS A 168 -23.76 -11.45 -23.26
N LYS A 169 -22.79 -11.00 -24.08
CA LYS A 169 -23.03 -10.63 -25.48
C LYS A 169 -23.55 -11.84 -26.28
N GLU A 170 -24.46 -11.57 -27.19
CA GLU A 170 -24.96 -12.59 -28.11
C GLU A 170 -23.82 -13.16 -28.95
N GLY A 171 -23.78 -14.49 -29.09
CA GLY A 171 -22.75 -15.19 -29.86
C GLY A 171 -21.43 -15.45 -29.12
N SER A 172 -21.27 -15.03 -27.86
CA SER A 172 -20.04 -15.30 -27.09
C SER A 172 -19.69 -16.78 -27.00
N TYR A 173 -20.69 -17.65 -26.83
CA TYR A 173 -20.48 -19.10 -26.74
C TYR A 173 -19.81 -19.67 -28.00
N ALA A 174 -20.13 -19.11 -29.18
CA ALA A 174 -19.56 -19.55 -30.45
C ALA A 174 -18.08 -19.15 -30.63
N LYS A 175 -17.55 -18.30 -29.74
CA LYS A 175 -16.15 -17.86 -29.74
C LYS A 175 -15.26 -18.68 -28.81
N ILE A 176 -15.84 -19.52 -27.96
CA ILE A 176 -15.07 -20.39 -27.08
C ILE A 176 -14.30 -21.38 -27.95
N ASP A 177 -12.99 -21.43 -27.73
CA ASP A 177 -12.07 -22.30 -28.46
C ASP A 177 -11.18 -23.05 -27.46
N PHE A 178 -11.19 -24.38 -27.55
CA PHE A 178 -10.39 -25.23 -26.67
C PHE A 178 -8.88 -24.95 -26.82
N ASP A 179 -8.43 -24.56 -28.01
CA ASP A 179 -7.02 -24.25 -28.29
C ASP A 179 -6.58 -22.92 -27.66
N GLN A 180 -7.53 -22.11 -27.15
CA GLN A 180 -7.25 -20.89 -26.38
C GLN A 180 -7.05 -21.15 -24.87
N SER A 181 -7.19 -22.40 -24.41
CA SER A 181 -6.89 -22.75 -23.01
C SER A 181 -5.45 -22.38 -22.66
N ASN A 182 -5.27 -21.53 -21.64
CA ASN A 182 -3.96 -21.00 -21.30
C ASN A 182 -3.79 -20.78 -19.78
N THR A 183 -2.62 -20.27 -19.40
CA THR A 183 -2.34 -19.76 -18.06
C THR A 183 -2.18 -18.26 -18.14
N LEU A 184 -2.81 -17.55 -17.21
CA LEU A 184 -2.70 -16.11 -17.07
C LEU A 184 -1.76 -15.77 -15.91
N ALA A 185 -0.97 -14.72 -16.06
CA ALA A 185 -0.28 -14.08 -14.95
C ALA A 185 -1.04 -12.80 -14.56
N ILE A 186 -1.48 -12.73 -13.31
CA ILE A 186 -2.14 -11.54 -12.75
C ILE A 186 -1.14 -10.86 -11.81
N THR A 187 -0.84 -9.59 -12.08
CA THR A 187 0.07 -8.79 -11.24
C THR A 187 -0.74 -7.84 -10.39
N TYR A 188 -0.41 -7.81 -9.10
CA TYR A 188 -0.93 -6.86 -8.13
C TYR A 188 0.16 -5.87 -7.76
N THR A 189 -0.18 -4.58 -7.75
CA THR A 189 0.81 -3.51 -7.49
C THR A 189 0.27 -2.55 -6.45
N LEU A 190 1.03 -2.31 -5.38
CA LEU A 190 0.79 -1.25 -4.41
C LEU A 190 1.55 0.01 -4.88
N THR A 191 0.83 1.10 -5.14
CA THR A 191 1.36 2.31 -5.80
C THR A 191 1.01 3.58 -5.04
N ASP A 192 1.98 4.47 -4.86
CA ASP A 192 1.78 5.79 -4.23
C ASP A 192 0.79 6.66 -5.01
N GLN A 193 0.03 7.49 -4.26
CA GLN A 193 -0.93 8.46 -4.77
C GLN A 193 -0.56 9.89 -4.37
#